data_AF-A0A923J7M5-F1
#
_entry.id   AF-A0A923J7M5-F1
#
_cell.length_a   1.000
_cell.length_b   1.000
_cell.length_c   1.000
_cell.angle_alpha   90.00
_cell.angle_beta   90.00
_cell.angle_gamma   90.00
#
_symmetry.space_group_name_H-M   'P 1'
#
loop_
_entity.id
_entity.type
_entity.pdbx_description
1 polymer ?
#
loop_
_entity_poly.entity_id
_entity_poly.type
_entity_poly.pdbx_seq_one_letter_code
_entity_poly.pdbx_strand_id
1 'polypeptide(L)'
;MRPHRHPHTFELLLPLRGRFVVLNFDDRGTVTHRAILGKPVRCWRWPQERHAVLSLDTGGIIFEVKHGGYQPVAADDYAHWAPAEGEPGTTELMARYAQAQVGDSTFAV
;
A
#
# COMPACT_ATOMS: atom_id res chain seq x y z
N MET A 1 -4.22 -2.53 -4.46
CA MET A 1 -5.00 -2.69 -3.22
C MET A 1 -5.37 -1.32 -2.66
N ARG A 2 -6.61 -1.18 -2.16
CA ARG A 2 -7.02 0.02 -1.40
C ARG A 2 -6.10 0.18 -0.17
N PRO A 3 -5.69 1.41 0.19
CA PRO A 3 -4.86 1.62 1.37
C PRO A 3 -5.57 1.14 2.61
N HIS A 4 -4.84 0.40 3.44
CA HIS A 4 -5.40 -0.19 4.63
C HIS A 4 -4.34 -0.38 5.70
N ARG A 5 -4.77 -0.67 6.93
CA ARG A 5 -3.88 -0.98 8.06
C ARG A 5 -4.30 -2.28 8.75
N HIS A 6 -3.36 -2.86 9.50
CA HIS A 6 -3.61 -3.99 10.39
C HIS A 6 -3.27 -3.57 11.81
N PRO A 7 -4.24 -3.08 12.61
CA PRO A 7 -3.95 -2.58 13.96
C PRO A 7 -3.41 -3.67 14.90
N HIS A 8 -3.77 -4.93 14.64
CA HIS A 8 -3.49 -6.08 15.49
C HIS A 8 -2.17 -6.79 15.16
N THR A 9 -1.48 -6.43 14.07
CA THR A 9 -0.27 -7.13 13.65
C THR A 9 0.63 -6.24 12.79
N PHE A 10 1.87 -6.65 12.57
CA PHE A 10 2.70 -6.03 11.55
C PHE A 10 2.47 -6.73 10.21
N GLU A 11 2.80 -6.03 9.13
CA GLU A 11 2.90 -6.62 7.80
C GLU A 11 4.33 -6.53 7.30
N LEU A 12 4.86 -7.65 6.82
CA LEU A 12 6.14 -7.72 6.13
C LEU A 12 5.91 -8.06 4.66
N LEU A 13 6.50 -7.25 3.78
CA LEU A 13 6.42 -7.38 2.33
C LEU A 13 7.80 -7.72 1.76
N LEU A 14 7.87 -8.80 0.99
CA LEU A 14 9.08 -9.31 0.34
C LEU A 14 8.81 -9.59 -1.14
N PRO A 15 9.35 -8.80 -2.09
CA PRO A 15 9.24 -9.12 -3.51
C PRO A 15 10.02 -10.38 -3.84
N LEU A 16 9.35 -11.34 -4.48
CA LEU A 16 9.96 -12.55 -5.03
C LEU A 16 10.29 -12.39 -6.52
N ARG A 17 9.48 -11.60 -7.25
CA ARG A 17 9.68 -11.29 -8.67
C ARG A 17 9.14 -9.89 -8.98
N GLY A 18 9.90 -9.12 -9.75
CA GLY A 18 9.50 -7.76 -10.15
C GLY A 18 9.65 -6.74 -9.03
N ARG A 19 9.21 -5.52 -9.31
CA ARG A 19 9.29 -4.35 -8.43
C ARG A 19 7.91 -3.95 -7.93
N PHE A 20 7.89 -3.39 -6.73
CA PHE A 20 6.67 -2.91 -6.10
C PHE A 20 6.91 -1.55 -5.47
N VAL A 21 6.01 -0.60 -5.69
CA VAL A 21 5.98 0.61 -4.87
C VAL A 21 5.12 0.33 -3.64
N VAL A 22 5.65 0.67 -2.48
CA VAL A 22 4.92 0.69 -1.22
C VAL A 22 4.83 2.14 -0.77
N LEU A 23 3.60 2.54 -0.44
CA LEU A 23 3.29 3.87 0.07
C LEU A 23 2.65 3.73 1.45
N ASN A 24 3.06 4.56 2.39
CA ASN A 24 2.37 4.78 3.65
C ASN A 24 1.66 6.13 3.62
N PHE A 25 0.55 6.23 4.33
CA PHE A 25 -0.29 7.43 4.37
C PHE A 25 -0.65 7.81 5.81
N ASP A 26 -0.79 9.10 6.05
CA ASP A 26 -1.48 9.61 7.24
C ASP A 26 -3.01 9.44 7.11
N ASP A 27 -3.76 9.85 8.15
CA ASP A 27 -5.22 9.79 8.15
C ASP A 27 -5.89 10.66 7.07
N ARG A 28 -5.18 11.66 6.53
CA ARG A 28 -5.68 12.59 5.51
C ARG A 28 -5.35 12.13 4.08
N GLY A 29 -4.54 11.08 3.92
CA GLY A 29 -4.09 10.60 2.62
C GLY A 29 -2.81 11.27 2.11
N THR A 30 -2.06 11.98 2.97
CA THR A 30 -0.72 12.45 2.62
C THR A 30 0.24 11.27 2.61
N VAL A 31 1.05 11.14 1.57
CA VAL A 31 2.11 10.12 1.52
C VAL A 31 3.18 10.45 2.57
N THR A 32 3.34 9.59 3.57
CA THR A 32 4.35 9.73 4.62
C THR A 32 5.63 9.01 4.27
N HIS A 33 5.54 7.88 3.56
CA HIS A 33 6.69 7.10 3.13
C HIS A 33 6.48 6.51 1.73
N ARG A 34 7.60 6.37 1.01
CA ARG A 34 7.66 5.74 -0.30
C ARG A 34 8.89 4.85 -0.39
N ALA A 35 8.70 3.60 -0.79
CA ALA A 35 9.78 2.67 -1.08
C ALA A 35 9.50 1.91 -2.37
N ILE A 36 10.54 1.60 -3.14
CA ILE A 36 10.48 0.65 -4.25
C ILE A 36 11.17 -0.63 -3.80
N LEU A 37 10.39 -1.69 -3.61
CA LEU A 37 10.90 -3.03 -3.34
C LEU A 37 11.36 -3.69 -4.63
N GLY A 38 12.40 -4.52 -4.54
CA GLY A 38 12.93 -5.29 -5.67
C GLY A 38 14.29 -4.80 -6.16
N LYS A 39 14.81 -3.71 -5.58
CA LYS A 39 16.22 -3.23 -5.49
C LYS A 39 16.21 -1.70 -5.21
N PRO A 40 17.04 -1.15 -4.30
CA PRO A 40 17.89 -1.82 -3.32
C PRO A 40 17.10 -2.33 -2.10
N VAL A 41 15.86 -1.89 -1.91
CA VAL A 41 15.01 -2.31 -0.78
C VAL A 41 14.54 -3.74 -1.01
N ARG A 42 14.89 -4.64 -0.09
CA ARG A 42 14.58 -6.07 -0.18
C ARG A 42 13.37 -6.47 0.65
N CYS A 43 13.07 -5.74 1.70
CA CYS A 43 11.90 -5.99 2.53
C CYS A 43 11.35 -4.67 3.06
N TRP A 44 10.06 -4.65 3.33
CA TRP A 44 9.40 -3.56 4.01
C TRP A 44 8.62 -4.12 5.19
N ARG A 45 8.77 -3.50 6.36
CA ARG A 45 8.00 -3.83 7.56
C ARG A 45 7.58 -2.52 8.20
N TRP A 46 6.28 -2.35 8.43
CA TRP A 46 5.77 -1.17 9.10
C TRP A 46 4.60 -1.54 10.02
N PRO A 47 4.57 -1.07 11.27
CA PRO A 47 3.42 -1.29 12.13
C PRO A 47 2.32 -0.26 11.85
N GLN A 48 1.07 -0.74 11.78
CA GLN A 48 -0.16 0.00 12.10
C GLN A 48 -0.55 1.25 11.29
N GLU A 49 0.27 1.71 10.34
CA GLU A 49 -0.11 2.78 9.40
C GLU A 49 -0.88 2.26 8.17
N ARG A 50 -1.70 3.13 7.56
CA ARG A 50 -2.34 2.80 6.30
C ARG A 50 -1.29 2.75 5.20
N HIS A 51 -1.31 1.69 4.42
CA HIS A 51 -0.36 1.51 3.34
C HIS A 51 -1.05 0.90 2.11
N ALA A 52 -0.44 1.13 0.95
CA ALA A 52 -0.81 0.50 -0.30
C ALA A 52 0.42 -0.07 -0.99
N VAL A 53 0.21 -1.14 -1.74
CA VAL A 53 1.23 -1.79 -2.58
C VAL A 53 0.71 -1.85 -4.00
N LEU A 54 1.57 -1.45 -4.95
CA LEU A 54 1.33 -1.56 -6.38
C LEU A 54 2.51 -2.27 -7.04
N SER A 55 2.22 -3.27 -7.86
CA SER A 55 3.24 -3.89 -8.72
C SER A 55 3.58 -2.96 -9.88
N LEU A 56 4.88 -2.73 -10.10
CA LEU A 56 5.39 -1.89 -11.19
C LEU A 56 5.74 -2.70 -12.43
N ASP A 57 5.84 -4.02 -12.30
CA ASP A 57 6.21 -4.94 -13.37
C ASP A 57 5.10 -5.98 -13.59
N THR A 58 4.82 -6.32 -14.86
CA THR A 58 3.87 -7.39 -15.18
C THR A 58 4.36 -8.73 -14.63
N GLY A 59 3.46 -9.49 -13.99
CA GLY A 59 3.79 -10.79 -13.39
C GLY A 59 4.64 -10.68 -12.12
N GLY A 60 4.52 -9.56 -11.40
CA GLY A 60 5.14 -9.39 -10.08
C GLY A 60 4.60 -10.42 -9.08
N ILE A 61 5.49 -10.93 -8.23
CA ILE A 61 5.16 -11.84 -7.13
C ILE A 61 5.69 -11.22 -5.84
N ILE A 62 4.81 -11.05 -4.86
CA ILE A 62 5.14 -10.56 -3.53
C ILE A 62 4.75 -11.61 -2.49
N PHE A 63 5.62 -11.79 -1.50
CA PHE A 63 5.36 -12.60 -0.32
C PHE A 63 5.06 -11.69 0.85
N GLU A 64 4.05 -12.06 1.62
CA GLU A 64 3.53 -11.27 2.72
C GLU A 64 3.46 -12.11 4.00
N VAL A 65 3.89 -11.53 5.12
CA VAL A 65 3.80 -12.17 6.44
C VAL A 65 3.11 -11.25 7.43
N LYS A 66 2.13 -11.81 8.14
CA LYS A 66 1.45 -11.22 9.29
C LYS A 66 1.53 -12.20 10.45
N HIS A 67 1.73 -11.69 11.65
CA HIS A 67 1.74 -12.53 12.85
C HIS A 67 0.31 -12.90 13.25
N GLY A 68 0.05 -14.20 13.47
CA GLY A 68 -1.23 -14.73 13.90
C GLY A 68 -2.00 -15.43 12.77
N GLY A 69 -3.21 -15.90 13.10
CA GLY A 69 -4.15 -16.39 12.09
C GLY A 69 -4.63 -15.28 11.16
N TYR A 70 -5.08 -15.65 9.97
CA TYR A 70 -5.68 -14.69 9.03
C TYR A 70 -6.86 -13.96 9.67
N GLN A 71 -6.84 -12.63 9.59
CA GLN A 71 -7.94 -11.76 9.99
C GLN A 71 -8.26 -10.84 8.81
N PRO A 72 -9.52 -10.79 8.35
CA PRO A 72 -9.94 -9.81 7.36
C PRO A 72 -9.73 -8.38 7.86
N VAL A 73 -9.43 -7.46 6.94
CA VAL A 73 -9.35 -6.03 7.24
C VAL A 73 -10.77 -5.51 7.52
N ALA A 74 -10.96 -4.85 8.66
CA ALA A 74 -12.23 -4.22 9.01
C ALA A 74 -12.52 -3.01 8.10
N ALA A 75 -13.79 -2.68 7.91
CA ALA A 75 -14.20 -1.56 7.04
C ALA A 75 -13.52 -0.22 7.41
N ASP A 76 -13.40 0.07 8.71
CA ASP A 76 -12.80 1.30 9.24
C ASP A 76 -11.26 1.36 9.09
N ASP A 77 -10.63 0.22 8.78
CA ASP A 77 -9.19 0.14 8.57
C ASP A 77 -8.80 0.33 7.10
N TYR A 78 -9.78 0.46 6.20
CA TYR A 78 -9.57 0.97 4.86
C TYR A 78 -9.58 2.50 4.84
N ALA A 79 -8.77 3.09 3.97
CA ALA A 79 -8.81 4.53 3.74
C ALA A 79 -10.14 4.93 3.06
N HIS A 80 -11.02 5.63 3.78
CA HIS A 80 -12.34 6.07 3.29
C HIS A 80 -12.27 6.86 1.97
N TRP A 81 -11.16 7.57 1.77
CA TRP A 81 -10.91 8.41 0.61
C TRP A 81 -10.56 7.63 -0.67
N ALA A 82 -10.12 6.38 -0.55
CA ALA A 82 -9.78 5.55 -1.70
C ALA A 82 -11.01 4.78 -2.20
N PRO A 83 -11.21 4.64 -3.51
CA PRO A 83 -12.24 3.75 -4.06
C PRO A 83 -11.99 2.30 -3.64
N ALA A 84 -13.08 1.55 -3.51
CA ALA A 84 -13.00 0.10 -3.37
C ALA A 84 -12.55 -0.55 -4.69
N GLU A 85 -12.09 -1.80 -4.62
CA GLU A 85 -11.69 -2.53 -5.82
C GLU A 85 -12.85 -2.64 -6.82
N GLY A 86 -12.59 -2.27 -8.08
CA GLY A 86 -13.60 -2.29 -9.14
C GLY A 86 -14.47 -1.02 -9.23
N GLU A 87 -14.39 -0.12 -8.25
CA GLU A 87 -15.15 1.14 -8.28
C GLU A 87 -14.48 2.20 -9.19
N PRO A 88 -15.25 3.18 -9.69
CA PRO A 88 -14.71 4.32 -10.42
C PRO A 88 -13.58 5.03 -9.65
N GLY A 89 -12.54 5.46 -10.35
CA GLY A 89 -11.36 6.09 -9.74
C GLY A 89 -10.21 5.13 -9.40
N THR A 90 -10.42 3.80 -9.47
CA THR A 90 -9.38 2.81 -9.13
C THR A 90 -8.16 2.91 -10.05
N THR A 91 -8.39 3.13 -11.35
CA THR A 91 -7.30 3.25 -12.35
C THR A 91 -6.47 4.51 -12.12
N GLU A 92 -7.13 5.63 -11.86
CA GLU A 92 -6.52 6.92 -11.56
C GLU A 92 -5.70 6.85 -10.26
N LEU A 93 -6.23 6.17 -9.25
CA LEU A 93 -5.54 5.94 -7.99
C LEU A 93 -4.27 5.09 -8.18
N MET A 94 -4.35 4.00 -8.95
CA MET A 94 -3.19 3.16 -9.26
C MET A 94 -2.13 3.93 -10.06
N ALA A 95 -2.54 4.74 -11.04
CA ALA A 95 -1.63 5.59 -11.80
C ALA A 95 -0.90 6.60 -10.87
N ARG A 96 -1.63 7.18 -9.91
CA ARG A 96 -1.04 8.05 -8.88
C ARG A 96 -0.03 7.31 -8.01
N TYR A 97 -0.33 6.09 -7.54
CA TYR A 97 0.60 5.33 -6.70
C TYR A 97 1.97 5.09 -7.36
N ALA A 98 1.99 4.92 -8.68
CA ALA A 98 3.25 4.74 -9.40
C ALA A 98 4.18 5.96 -9.31
N GLN A 99 3.60 7.16 -9.18
CA GLN A 99 4.32 8.44 -9.31
C GLN A 99 4.40 9.26 -8.02
N ALA A 100 3.48 9.05 -7.07
CA ALA A 100 3.38 9.83 -5.84
C ALA A 100 4.70 9.87 -5.06
N GLN A 101 5.00 11.01 -4.47
CA GLN A 101 6.16 11.29 -3.64
C GLN A 101 5.74 11.60 -2.20
N VAL A 102 6.69 11.53 -1.26
CA VAL A 102 6.45 11.92 0.13
C VAL A 102 6.01 13.39 0.17
N GLY A 103 4.90 13.66 0.87
CA GLY A 103 4.26 14.98 0.96
C GLY A 103 3.11 15.19 -0.03
N ASP A 104 2.96 14.34 -1.05
CA ASP A 104 1.81 14.42 -1.95
C ASP A 104 0.52 14.03 -1.21
N SER A 105 -0.52 14.85 -1.34
CA SER A 105 -1.87 14.49 -0.90
C SER A 105 -2.60 13.74 -2.01
N THR A 106 -3.18 12.59 -1.67
CA THR A 106 -4.04 11.84 -2.58
C THR A 106 -5.37 12.55 -2.90
N PHE A 107 -5.70 13.63 -2.18
CA PHE A 107 -6.86 14.50 -2.40
C PHE A 107 -6.44 15.97 -2.35
N ALA A 108 -5.90 16.47 -3.46
CA ALA A 108 -6.19 17.83 -3.84
C ALA A 108 -7.47 17.76 -4.67
N VAL A 109 -8.60 18.13 -4.05
CA VAL A 109 -9.70 18.71 -4.81
C VAL A 109 -9.26 20.11 -5.22
#